data_AF-A0A930R2F8-F1
#
_entry.id   AF-A0A930R2F8-F1
#
_cell.length_a   1.000
_cell.length_b   1.000
_cell.length_c   1.000
_cell.angle_alpha   90.00
_cell.angle_beta   90.00
_cell.angle_gamma   90.00
#
_symmetry.space_group_name_H-M   'P 1'
#
loop_
_entity.id
_entity.type
_entity.pdbx_description
1 polymer ?
#
loop_
_entity_poly.entity_id
_entity_poly.type
_entity_poly.pdbx_seq_one_letter_code
_entity_poly.pdbx_strand_id
1 'polypeptide(L)'
;DEGFTGGVSRDEKIKIKFEIDVCPPTHATFEHRYQLRPSPYSIDLYDLPSLFAGKIHAVICRAWKNRVKGRDLYDYVFLLAKGAAVNLEHLRARLIQSERISPNAPCDLPEIKRMLCERFDAIDFAQARQDVESFIRDRSSLDLWSADFFKQITERLRGQ
;
A
#
# COMPACT_ATOMS: atom_id res chain seq x y z
N ASP A 1 12.31 -23.70 -17.15
CA ASP A 1 12.31 -22.25 -17.35
C ASP A 1 13.25 -21.63 -16.33
N GLU A 2 14.55 -21.70 -16.65
CA GLU A 2 15.64 -21.20 -15.83
C GLU A 2 15.89 -19.75 -16.23
N GLY A 3 15.43 -18.82 -15.39
CA GLY A 3 15.50 -17.41 -15.74
C GLY A 3 15.36 -16.47 -14.55
N PHE A 4 15.92 -16.82 -13.39
CA PHE A 4 16.38 -15.85 -12.38
C PHE A 4 17.09 -16.56 -11.21
N THR A 5 18.36 -16.92 -11.38
CA THR A 5 19.25 -17.09 -10.22
C THR A 5 20.55 -16.37 -10.52
N GLY A 6 20.53 -15.04 -10.39
CA GLY A 6 21.73 -14.39 -9.87
C GLY A 6 22.02 -15.07 -8.53
N GLY A 7 23.06 -15.89 -8.48
CA GLY A 7 23.35 -16.72 -7.32
C GLY A 7 23.48 -15.85 -6.08
N VAL A 8 22.59 -16.06 -5.10
CA VAL A 8 22.72 -15.46 -3.77
C VAL A 8 24.08 -15.90 -3.23
N SER A 9 24.97 -14.94 -2.98
CA SER A 9 26.31 -15.24 -2.50
C SER A 9 26.19 -15.94 -1.14
N ARG A 10 27.05 -16.94 -0.88
CA ARG A 10 27.08 -17.64 0.43
C ARG A 10 27.26 -16.68 1.62
N ASP A 11 27.87 -15.52 1.37
CA ASP A 11 28.15 -14.49 2.38
C ASP A 11 27.13 -13.34 2.37
N GLU A 12 26.04 -13.46 1.60
CA GLU A 12 24.99 -12.44 1.52
C GLU A 12 24.24 -12.36 2.86
N LYS A 13 24.45 -11.24 3.57
CA LYS A 13 23.85 -11.03 4.89
C LYS A 13 22.38 -10.62 4.75
N ILE A 14 21.48 -11.42 5.29
CA ILE A 14 20.07 -11.06 5.45
C ILE A 14 19.90 -10.19 6.70
N LYS A 15 19.35 -8.98 6.53
CA LYS A 15 18.94 -8.11 7.64
C LYS A 15 17.43 -8.14 7.79
N ILE A 16 16.94 -8.58 8.94
CA ILE A 16 15.52 -8.55 9.28
C ILE A 16 15.23 -7.30 10.12
N LYS A 17 14.30 -6.45 9.66
CA LYS A 17 13.84 -5.27 10.40
C LYS A 17 12.49 -5.58 11.05
N PHE A 18 12.41 -5.43 12.37
CA PHE A 18 11.16 -5.49 13.11
C PHE A 18 10.72 -4.08 13.48
N GLU A 19 9.46 -3.77 13.21
CA GLU A 19 8.82 -2.51 13.59
C GLU A 19 7.61 -2.84 14.46
N ILE A 20 7.45 -2.14 15.57
CA ILE A 20 6.35 -2.31 16.51
C ILE A 20 5.66 -0.96 16.64
N ASP A 21 4.37 -0.93 16.34
CA ASP A 21 3.51 0.22 16.59
C ASP A 21 2.83 0.05 17.95
N VAL A 22 3.15 0.93 18.89
CA VAL A 22 2.59 0.93 20.27
C VAL A 22 1.36 1.81 20.41
N CYS A 23 0.97 2.53 19.35
CA CYS A 23 -0.22 3.38 19.33
C CYS A 23 -0.95 3.19 17.99
N PRO A 24 -1.44 1.97 17.69
CA PRO A 24 -2.07 1.72 16.41
C PRO A 24 -3.41 2.47 16.28
N PRO A 25 -3.75 3.00 15.11
CA PRO A 25 -5.04 3.61 14.87
C PRO A 25 -6.18 2.58 14.99
N THR A 26 -7.33 3.04 15.49
CA THR A 26 -8.51 2.22 15.79
C THR A 26 -9.23 1.70 14.55
N HIS A 27 -10.24 0.85 14.74
CA HIS A 27 -11.14 0.30 13.70
C HIS A 27 -10.52 -0.70 12.72
N ALA A 28 -9.26 -1.11 12.92
CA ALA A 28 -8.72 -2.22 12.18
C ALA A 28 -9.44 -3.53 12.56
N THR A 29 -9.72 -4.34 11.55
CA THR A 29 -10.23 -5.70 11.69
C THR A 29 -9.17 -6.70 11.25
N PHE A 30 -9.27 -7.92 11.76
CA PHE A 30 -8.24 -8.93 11.63
C PHE A 30 -8.81 -10.27 11.21
N GLU A 31 -8.02 -11.03 10.47
CA GLU A 31 -8.25 -12.44 10.20
C GLU A 31 -7.25 -13.30 10.97
N HIS A 32 -7.76 -14.35 11.62
CA HIS A 32 -6.95 -15.33 12.32
C HIS A 32 -6.58 -16.47 11.37
N ARG A 33 -5.30 -16.83 11.29
CA ARG A 33 -4.82 -17.93 10.43
C ARG A 33 -3.86 -18.85 11.16
N TYR A 34 -3.92 -20.14 10.83
CA TYR A 34 -2.92 -21.13 11.21
C TYR A 34 -1.94 -21.36 10.04
N GLN A 35 -0.66 -21.51 10.35
CA GLN A 35 0.40 -21.84 9.40
C GLN A 35 1.20 -23.02 9.93
N LEU A 36 1.73 -23.85 9.03
CA LEU A 36 2.44 -25.09 9.40
C LEU A 36 3.96 -24.98 9.27
N ARG A 37 4.47 -23.98 8.56
CA ARG A 37 5.89 -23.79 8.28
C ARG A 37 6.37 -22.44 8.79
N PRO A 38 7.56 -22.36 9.42
CA PRO A 38 8.55 -23.43 9.62
C PRO A 38 8.20 -24.41 10.76
N SER A 39 7.22 -24.08 11.59
CA SER A 39 6.55 -24.96 12.57
C SER A 39 5.09 -24.51 12.70
N PRO A 40 4.19 -25.28 13.34
CA PRO A 40 2.81 -24.86 13.54
C PRO A 40 2.72 -23.58 14.40
N TYR A 41 2.07 -22.54 13.89
CA TYR A 41 1.75 -21.32 14.64
C TYR A 41 0.42 -20.71 14.19
N SER A 42 -0.15 -19.89 15.06
CA SER A 42 -1.28 -19.01 14.76
C SER A 42 -0.81 -17.57 14.60
N ILE A 43 -1.47 -16.81 13.73
CA ILE A 43 -1.18 -15.40 13.50
C ILE A 43 -2.47 -14.62 13.23
N ASP A 44 -2.56 -13.43 13.81
CA ASP A 44 -3.57 -12.44 13.44
C ASP A 44 -2.98 -11.48 12.40
N LEU A 45 -3.69 -11.34 11.28
CA LEU A 45 -3.31 -10.49 10.17
C LEU A 45 -4.40 -9.43 9.99
N TYR A 46 -4.06 -8.25 9.47
CA TYR A 46 -5.12 -7.37 8.99
C TYR A 46 -5.95 -8.09 7.94
N ASP A 47 -7.28 -7.93 8.05
CA ASP A 47 -8.14 -8.31 6.96
C ASP A 47 -7.86 -7.45 5.71
N LEU A 48 -8.34 -7.91 4.56
CA LEU A 48 -8.03 -7.26 3.30
C LEU A 48 -8.46 -5.77 3.27
N PRO A 49 -9.63 -5.38 3.80
CA PRO A 49 -10.03 -3.98 3.86
C PRO A 49 -9.18 -3.10 4.77
N SER A 50 -8.78 -3.58 5.95
CA SER A 50 -7.92 -2.83 6.88
C SER A 50 -6.49 -2.72 6.36
N LEU A 51 -5.98 -3.77 5.71
CA LEU A 51 -4.70 -3.73 5.00
C LEU A 51 -4.73 -2.68 3.89
N PHE A 52 -5.81 -2.63 3.10
CA PHE A 52 -5.92 -1.68 2.01
C PHE A 52 -6.02 -0.23 2.50
N ALA A 53 -6.78 0.03 3.57
CA ALA A 53 -6.79 1.33 4.25
C ALA A 53 -5.38 1.79 4.63
N GLY A 54 -4.54 0.90 5.18
CA GLY A 54 -3.14 1.20 5.48
C GLY A 54 -2.31 1.57 4.25
N LYS A 55 -2.52 0.91 3.11
CA LYS A 55 -1.82 1.22 1.85
C LYS A 55 -2.28 2.55 1.24
N ILE A 56 -3.58 2.85 1.28
CA ILE A 56 -4.13 4.13 0.82
C ILE A 56 -3.57 5.28 1.67
N HIS A 57 -3.55 5.13 3.00
CA HIS A 57 -2.93 6.12 3.88
C HIS A 57 -1.45 6.35 3.51
N ALA A 58 -0.69 5.29 3.25
CA ALA A 58 0.71 5.42 2.82
C ALA A 58 0.86 6.21 1.51
N VAL A 59 -0.01 5.97 0.52
CA VAL A 59 -0.02 6.73 -0.74
C VAL A 59 -0.29 8.21 -0.48
N ILE A 60 -1.35 8.52 0.28
CA ILE A 60 -1.79 9.90 0.55
C ILE A 60 -0.75 10.67 1.39
N CYS A 61 -0.27 10.08 2.48
CA CYS A 61 0.43 10.82 3.54
C CYS A 61 1.95 10.76 3.47
N ARG A 62 2.57 9.77 2.81
CA ARG A 62 4.04 9.70 2.76
C ARG A 62 4.60 10.74 1.79
N ALA A 63 5.07 11.85 2.35
CA ALA A 63 5.87 12.85 1.66
C ALA A 63 7.36 12.58 1.90
N TRP A 64 8.03 11.99 0.92
CA TRP A 64 9.49 11.98 0.87
C TRP A 64 9.93 13.23 0.11
N LYS A 65 10.83 14.02 0.69
CA LYS A 65 11.30 15.28 0.10
C LYS A 65 11.70 15.13 -1.37
N ASN A 66 12.51 14.11 -1.69
CA ASN A 66 13.07 13.93 -3.03
C ASN A 66 12.88 12.51 -3.63
N ARG A 67 12.18 11.58 -2.96
CA ARG A 67 12.13 10.17 -3.40
C ARG A 67 10.70 9.64 -3.49
N VAL A 68 10.24 9.22 -4.65
CA VAL A 68 8.95 8.54 -4.76
C VAL A 68 9.07 7.08 -4.31
N LYS A 69 8.13 6.59 -3.49
CA LYS A 69 8.05 5.19 -3.06
C LYS A 69 7.06 4.42 -3.95
N GLY A 70 7.54 3.96 -5.11
CA GLY A 70 6.71 3.26 -6.09
C GLY A 70 6.05 1.97 -5.57
N ARG A 71 6.66 1.28 -4.60
CA ARG A 71 6.06 0.08 -4.00
C ARG A 71 4.68 0.33 -3.37
N ASP A 72 4.44 1.53 -2.83
CA ASP A 72 3.13 1.87 -2.26
C ASP A 72 2.05 1.95 -3.37
N LEU A 73 2.42 2.42 -4.57
CA LEU A 73 1.55 2.42 -5.76
C LEU A 73 1.34 1.02 -6.33
N TYR A 74 2.37 0.18 -6.30
CA TYR A 74 2.26 -1.21 -6.71
C TYR A 74 1.23 -1.97 -5.85
N ASP A 75 1.35 -1.82 -4.52
CA ASP A 75 0.39 -2.42 -3.58
C ASP A 75 -1.03 -1.87 -3.78
N TYR A 76 -1.17 -0.58 -4.09
CA TYR A 76 -2.47 0.03 -4.41
C TYR A 76 -3.13 -0.63 -5.62
N VAL A 77 -2.40 -0.75 -6.75
CA VAL A 77 -2.91 -1.40 -7.96
C VAL A 77 -3.25 -2.86 -7.68
N PHE A 78 -2.38 -3.58 -6.95
CA PHE A 78 -2.59 -4.98 -6.62
C PHE A 78 -3.86 -5.23 -5.80
N LEU A 79 -4.07 -4.46 -4.73
CA LEU A 79 -5.24 -4.60 -3.86
C LEU A 79 -6.53 -4.19 -4.57
N LEU A 80 -6.47 -3.14 -5.39
CA LEU A 80 -7.60 -2.71 -6.21
C LEU A 80 -7.96 -3.75 -7.27
N ALA A 81 -6.97 -4.36 -7.93
CA ALA A 81 -7.18 -5.44 -8.90
C ALA A 81 -7.79 -6.70 -8.27
N LYS A 82 -7.49 -6.96 -6.98
CA LYS A 82 -8.15 -8.00 -6.18
C LYS A 82 -9.60 -7.66 -5.78
N GLY A 83 -10.07 -6.45 -6.09
CA GLY A 83 -11.41 -6.00 -5.76
C GLY A 83 -11.62 -5.67 -4.29
N ALA A 84 -10.53 -5.43 -3.53
CA ALA A 84 -10.60 -5.09 -2.12
C ALA A 84 -11.45 -3.83 -1.89
N ALA A 85 -12.40 -3.91 -0.96
CA ALA A 85 -13.06 -2.73 -0.41
C ALA A 85 -12.14 -2.07 0.64
N VAL A 86 -12.33 -0.78 0.88
CA VAL A 86 -11.55 -0.02 1.87
C VAL A 86 -12.33 0.06 3.17
N ASN A 87 -11.68 -0.30 4.29
CA ASN A 87 -12.22 0.03 5.61
C ASN A 87 -12.10 1.54 5.84
N LEU A 88 -13.19 2.28 5.62
CA LEU A 88 -13.22 3.75 5.67
C LEU A 88 -13.03 4.29 7.09
N GLU A 89 -13.57 3.61 8.11
CA GLU A 89 -13.39 4.02 9.51
C GLU A 89 -11.92 3.93 9.93
N HIS A 90 -11.26 2.84 9.56
CA HIS A 90 -9.84 2.66 9.84
C HIS A 90 -8.96 3.66 9.08
N LEU A 91 -9.27 3.90 7.80
CA LEU A 91 -8.57 4.91 7.02
C LEU A 91 -8.74 6.32 7.62
N ARG A 92 -9.96 6.68 8.04
CA ARG A 92 -10.22 7.95 8.73
C ARG A 92 -9.40 8.07 10.02
N ALA A 93 -9.38 7.04 10.85
CA ALA A 93 -8.59 7.03 12.09
C ALA A 93 -7.10 7.27 11.81
N ARG A 94 -6.54 6.62 10.77
CA ARG A 94 -5.15 6.84 10.33
C ARG A 94 -4.90 8.28 9.87
N LEU A 95 -5.80 8.85 9.07
CA LEU A 95 -5.66 10.21 8.55
C LEU A 95 -5.73 11.27 9.65
N ILE A 96 -6.58 11.06 10.66
CA ILE A 96 -6.64 11.93 11.86
C ILE A 96 -5.35 11.79 12.68
N GLN A 97 -4.92 10.57 12.95
CA GLN A 97 -3.73 10.31 13.76
C GLN A 97 -2.46 10.88 13.12
N SER A 98 -2.35 10.88 11.79
CA SER A 98 -1.25 11.52 11.07
C SER A 98 -1.47 13.00 10.78
N GLU A 99 -2.48 13.63 11.39
CA GLU A 99 -2.83 15.05 11.25
C GLU A 99 -3.08 15.49 9.79
N ARG A 100 -3.44 14.54 8.91
CA ARG A 100 -3.76 14.85 7.51
C ARG A 100 -5.11 15.53 7.38
N ILE A 101 -6.05 15.17 8.24
CA ILE A 101 -7.39 15.75 8.33
C ILE A 101 -7.73 16.06 9.79
N SER A 102 -8.63 17.01 10.00
CA SER A 102 -9.17 17.28 11.34
C SER A 102 -10.22 16.22 11.73
N PRO A 103 -10.46 15.99 13.04
CA PRO A 103 -11.48 15.03 13.50
C PRO A 103 -12.91 15.32 13.01
N ASN A 104 -13.19 16.56 12.61
CA ASN A 104 -14.50 17.00 12.12
C ASN A 104 -14.57 17.08 10.58
N ALA A 105 -13.46 16.87 9.87
CA ALA A 105 -13.46 16.89 8.41
C ALA A 105 -14.27 15.70 7.85
N PRO A 106 -14.95 15.85 6.71
CA PRO A 106 -15.51 14.70 5.99
C PRO A 106 -14.38 13.74 5.57
N CYS A 107 -14.69 12.45 5.51
CA CYS A 107 -13.74 11.41 5.05
C CYS A 107 -14.52 10.25 4.43
N ASP A 108 -15.47 10.59 3.57
CA ASP A 108 -16.23 9.62 2.79
C ASP A 108 -15.43 9.21 1.54
N LEU A 109 -15.95 8.24 0.80
CA LEU A 109 -15.28 7.70 -0.37
C LEU A 109 -14.98 8.77 -1.45
N PRO A 110 -15.89 9.70 -1.80
CA PRO A 110 -15.58 10.82 -2.70
C PRO A 110 -14.38 11.65 -2.24
N GLU A 111 -14.31 11.98 -0.96
CA GLU A 111 -13.23 12.79 -0.41
C GLU A 111 -11.88 12.03 -0.41
N ILE A 112 -11.90 10.72 -0.14
CA ILE A 112 -10.73 9.85 -0.28
C ILE A 112 -10.25 9.81 -1.74
N LYS A 113 -11.16 9.63 -2.71
CA LYS A 113 -10.81 9.64 -4.14
C LYS A 113 -10.18 10.99 -4.52
N ARG A 114 -10.74 12.11 -4.04
CA ARG A 114 -10.18 13.45 -4.26
C ARG A 114 -8.74 13.56 -3.75
N MET A 115 -8.48 13.16 -2.50
CA MET A 115 -7.13 13.17 -1.92
C MET A 115 -6.14 12.30 -2.70
N LEU A 116 -6.57 11.13 -3.19
CA LEU A 116 -5.76 10.25 -4.02
C LEU A 116 -5.44 10.90 -5.37
N CYS A 117 -6.43 11.48 -6.05
CA CYS A 117 -6.26 12.17 -7.32
C CYS A 117 -5.25 13.32 -7.21
N GLU A 118 -5.37 14.17 -6.19
CA GLU A 118 -4.41 15.23 -5.90
C GLU A 118 -3.01 14.67 -5.66
N ARG A 119 -2.91 13.55 -4.95
CA ARG A 119 -1.64 12.91 -4.70
C ARG A 119 -1.00 12.40 -5.98
N PHE A 120 -1.77 11.77 -6.87
CA PHE A 120 -1.26 11.22 -8.13
C PHE A 120 -0.76 12.32 -9.07
N ASP A 121 -1.35 13.51 -9.04
CA ASP A 121 -0.85 14.66 -9.83
C ASP A 121 0.54 15.13 -9.40
N ALA A 122 0.90 14.92 -8.13
CA ALA A 122 2.17 15.34 -7.57
C ALA A 122 3.28 14.27 -7.66
N ILE A 123 3.01 13.10 -8.24
CA ILE A 123 3.96 12.00 -8.30
C ILE A 123 4.83 12.06 -9.55
N ASP A 124 6.14 11.95 -9.37
CA ASP A 124 7.07 11.60 -10.44
C ASP A 124 6.99 10.08 -10.73
N PHE A 125 6.25 9.72 -11.77
CA PHE A 125 6.07 8.31 -12.16
C PHE A 125 7.32 7.68 -12.80
N ALA A 126 8.30 8.47 -13.27
CA ALA A 126 9.58 7.89 -13.70
C ALA A 126 10.34 7.34 -12.50
N GLN A 127 10.43 8.13 -11.42
CA GLN A 127 11.02 7.67 -10.16
C GLN A 127 10.22 6.55 -9.49
N ALA A 128 8.89 6.61 -9.55
CA ALA A 128 8.04 5.55 -9.02
C ALA A 128 8.35 4.20 -9.65
N ARG A 129 8.49 4.14 -10.98
CA ARG A 129 8.80 2.91 -11.71
C ARG A 129 10.18 2.37 -11.33
N GLN A 130 11.19 3.25 -11.27
CA GLN A 130 12.55 2.88 -10.87
C GLN A 130 12.62 2.26 -9.46
N ASP A 131 11.78 2.69 -8.50
CA ASP A 131 11.72 2.09 -7.15
C ASP A 131 11.19 0.64 -7.14
N VAL A 132 10.55 0.19 -8.23
CA VAL A 132 9.85 -1.11 -8.33
C VAL A 132 10.49 -2.07 -9.34
N GLU A 133 11.11 -1.57 -10.42
CA GLU A 133 11.62 -2.36 -11.55
C GLU A 133 12.53 -3.53 -11.18
N SER A 134 13.33 -3.41 -10.12
CA SER A 134 14.25 -4.46 -9.66
C SER A 134 13.56 -5.58 -8.86
N PHE A 135 12.31 -5.36 -8.43
CA PHE A 135 11.56 -6.30 -7.59
C PHE A 135 10.53 -7.14 -8.36
N ILE A 136 10.27 -6.81 -9.63
CA ILE A 136 9.23 -7.46 -10.43
C ILE A 136 9.82 -8.15 -11.66
N ARG A 137 9.18 -9.24 -12.09
CA ARG A 137 9.60 -10.01 -13.27
C ARG A 137 9.19 -9.31 -14.57
N ASP A 138 7.92 -8.92 -14.66
CA ASP A 138 7.37 -8.25 -15.83
C ASP A 138 7.32 -6.73 -15.62
N ARG A 139 8.28 -6.03 -16.22
CA ARG A 139 8.38 -4.56 -16.12
C ARG A 139 7.33 -3.84 -16.95
N SER A 140 6.74 -4.51 -17.96
CA SER A 140 5.72 -3.88 -18.81
C SER A 140 4.44 -3.54 -18.04
N SER A 141 4.19 -4.23 -16.92
CA SER A 141 3.12 -3.89 -15.98
C SER A 141 3.20 -2.47 -15.40
N LEU A 142 4.36 -1.82 -15.52
CA LEU A 142 4.59 -0.44 -15.09
C LEU A 142 4.41 0.60 -16.20
N ASP A 143 4.31 0.19 -17.47
CA ASP A 143 4.34 1.11 -18.62
C ASP A 143 3.16 2.08 -18.64
N LEU A 144 2.02 1.65 -18.09
CA LEU A 144 0.81 2.47 -18.00
C LEU A 144 0.83 3.47 -16.83
N TRP A 145 1.83 3.40 -15.95
CA TRP A 145 1.86 4.24 -14.74
C TRP A 145 1.97 5.71 -15.08
N SER A 146 0.88 6.42 -14.81
CA SER A 146 0.69 7.84 -15.04
C SER A 146 -0.41 8.37 -14.12
N ALA A 147 -0.46 9.69 -13.91
CA ALA A 147 -1.51 10.29 -13.08
C ALA A 147 -2.91 9.91 -13.61
N ASP A 148 -3.11 9.97 -14.92
CA ASP A 148 -4.38 9.60 -15.58
C ASP A 148 -4.76 8.14 -15.31
N PHE A 149 -3.84 7.19 -15.50
CA PHE A 149 -4.08 5.79 -15.20
C PHE A 149 -4.53 5.58 -13.74
N PHE A 150 -3.79 6.13 -12.78
CA PHE A 150 -4.10 5.97 -11.36
C PHE A 150 -5.43 6.63 -10.98
N LYS A 151 -5.77 7.77 -11.57
CA LYS A 151 -7.07 8.43 -11.38
C LYS A 151 -8.20 7.56 -11.91
N GLN A 152 -8.09 7.04 -13.14
CA GLN A 152 -9.13 6.22 -13.75
C GLN A 152 -9.42 4.93 -12.98
N ILE A 153 -8.37 4.21 -12.54
CA ILE A 153 -8.60 2.99 -11.75
C ILE A 153 -9.21 3.31 -10.38
N THR A 154 -8.90 4.48 -9.80
CA THR A 154 -9.44 4.93 -8.52
C THR A 154 -10.96 5.09 -8.55
N GLU A 155 -11.56 5.24 -9.73
CA GLU A 155 -13.03 5.24 -9.82
C GLU A 155 -13.68 3.93 -9.39
N ARG A 156 -12.94 2.82 -9.50
CA ARG A 156 -13.38 1.48 -9.07
C ARG A 156 -13.26 1.26 -7.56
N LEU A 157 -12.68 2.21 -6.83
CA LEU A 157 -12.51 2.13 -5.37
C LEU A 157 -13.89 2.11 -4.70
N ARG A 158 -14.07 1.19 -3.75
CA ARG A 158 -15.32 1.00 -3.00
C ARG A 158 -15.01 1.01 -1.49
N GLY A 159 -15.90 1.61 -0.71
CA GLY A 159 -15.88 1.50 0.75
C GLY A 159 -16.54 0.21 1.22
N GLN A 160 -16.09 -0.29 2.36
CA GLN A 160 -16.81 -1.27 3.18
C GLN A 160 -17.86 -0.56 4.02
#